data_AF-A0A3L7V059-F1
#
_entry.id   AF-A0A3L7V059-F1
#
_cell.length_a   1.000
_cell.length_b   1.000
_cell.length_c   1.000
_cell.angle_alpha   90.00
_cell.angle_beta   90.00
_cell.angle_gamma   90.00
#
_symmetry.space_group_name_H-M   'P 1'
#
loop_
_entity.id
_entity.type
_entity.pdbx_description
1 polymer ?
#
loop_
_entity_poly.entity_id
_entity_poly.type
_entity_poly.pdbx_seq_one_letter_code
_entity_poly.pdbx_strand_id
1 'polypeptide(L)'
;MKRGSFHIVREASDSSAILPIGSCIARLRPDGSAISVTTTPRGGWSLMIVLAMLLGGTTSVRAAAVQSGPMDGSQIDQVGEQVMNSNEFRSVRRTVLEKSPESDVDKGFLGSALRWLGDRIGDVFGAIGNFFRWLFSGFSGPKPARTPAQPANLPSGNWDWNFGLGGLANVFVIAVIVVIVMVLIVIAAMIVKSTDAKKRNREGLLSDSEDILSDVTTPPGELAASTYESRAIQFASTGNYRAAIRELLLGSMSWIERAGLIRYRKGLTNRDYARSVWRRGDKREGYLTTAMQFELVYFGRRNPTAEMFASCLTSFQGAFHEEEAPITAV
;
A
#
# COMPACT_ATOMS: atom_id res chain seq x y z
N MET A 1 -10.18 -51.91 2.86
CA MET A 1 -10.78 -50.79 3.61
C MET A 1 -10.43 -50.95 5.09
N LYS A 2 -9.36 -50.28 5.56
CA LYS A 2 -8.93 -50.25 6.96
C LYS A 2 -9.23 -48.85 7.50
N ARG A 3 -10.11 -48.73 8.50
CA ARG A 3 -10.40 -47.48 9.20
C ARG A 3 -9.26 -47.20 10.19
N GLY A 4 -8.57 -46.08 10.02
CA GLY A 4 -7.59 -45.58 10.98
C GLY A 4 -8.29 -44.78 12.08
N SER A 5 -8.28 -45.33 13.29
CA SER A 5 -8.62 -44.62 14.52
C SER A 5 -7.56 -43.56 14.81
N PHE A 6 -7.95 -42.29 14.86
CA PHE A 6 -7.12 -41.20 15.36
C PHE A 6 -7.40 -41.03 16.86
N HIS A 7 -6.44 -41.42 17.70
CA HIS A 7 -6.45 -41.15 19.14
C HIS A 7 -6.04 -39.69 19.37
N ILE A 8 -6.96 -38.88 19.89
CA ILE A 8 -6.69 -37.55 20.41
C ILE A 8 -6.10 -37.72 21.82
N VAL A 9 -4.83 -37.37 21.98
CA VAL A 9 -4.18 -37.24 23.29
C VAL A 9 -4.59 -35.87 23.85
N ARG A 10 -5.50 -35.90 24.83
CA ARG A 10 -5.83 -34.77 25.70
C ARG A 10 -4.74 -34.70 26.77
N GLU A 11 -3.86 -33.72 26.67
CA GLU A 11 -2.94 -33.38 27.76
C GLU A 11 -3.67 -32.42 28.71
N ALA A 12 -3.98 -32.93 29.90
CA ALA A 12 -4.51 -32.16 31.01
C ALA A 12 -3.34 -31.47 31.70
N SER A 13 -3.40 -30.14 31.79
CA SER A 13 -2.54 -29.36 32.69
C SER A 13 -3.42 -28.48 33.57
N ASP A 14 -3.92 -29.09 34.64
CA ASP A 14 -4.32 -28.39 35.86
C ASP A 14 -3.05 -27.90 36.57
N SER A 15 -2.99 -26.60 36.91
CA SER A 15 -2.57 -26.09 38.23
C SER A 15 -2.29 -24.59 38.20
N SER A 16 -3.28 -23.83 38.70
CA SER A 16 -3.14 -22.87 39.80
C SER A 16 -1.81 -22.11 39.99
N ALA A 17 -1.84 -20.81 39.69
CA ALA A 17 -1.16 -19.80 40.51
C ALA A 17 -1.85 -18.43 40.37
N ILE A 18 -2.79 -18.17 41.28
CA ILE A 18 -3.30 -16.83 41.58
C ILE A 18 -2.22 -16.14 42.42
N LEU A 19 -1.61 -15.06 41.89
CA LEU A 19 -0.79 -14.14 42.67
C LEU A 19 -1.43 -12.74 42.66
N PRO A 20 -1.56 -12.09 43.83
CA PRO A 20 -2.13 -10.76 43.93
C PRO A 20 -1.06 -9.67 43.77
N ILE A 21 -1.50 -8.56 43.17
CA ILE A 21 -1.22 -7.16 43.57
C ILE A 21 0.26 -6.74 43.71
N GLY A 22 0.69 -5.89 42.77
CA GLY A 22 1.49 -4.70 43.07
C GLY A 22 2.93 -4.91 43.53
N SER A 23 3.83 -5.26 42.61
CA SER A 23 5.27 -5.12 42.83
C SER A 23 5.81 -3.93 42.02
N CYS A 24 5.92 -2.77 42.69
CA CYS A 24 6.75 -1.67 42.23
C CYS A 24 8.22 -2.11 42.32
N ILE A 25 8.82 -2.45 41.18
CA ILE A 25 10.25 -2.72 41.08
C ILE A 25 10.99 -1.38 41.23
N ALA A 26 11.42 -1.08 42.46
CA ALA A 26 12.40 -0.04 42.72
C ALA A 26 13.76 -0.52 42.19
N ARG A 27 14.24 0.12 41.11
CA ARG A 27 15.54 -0.13 40.51
C ARG A 27 16.61 0.49 41.42
N LEU A 28 17.31 -0.35 42.19
CA LEU A 28 18.45 0.04 43.03
C LEU A 28 19.67 0.41 42.17
N ARG A 29 20.32 1.51 42.54
CA ARG A 29 21.60 1.98 41.97
C ARG A 29 22.77 1.21 42.64
N PRO A 30 23.81 0.80 41.92
CA PRO A 30 24.89 -0.08 42.43
C PRO A 30 25.86 0.58 43.43
N ASP A 31 25.62 1.82 43.83
CA ASP A 31 26.56 2.70 44.54
C ASP A 31 26.20 2.98 46.01
N GLY A 32 25.18 2.32 46.56
CA GLY A 32 24.95 2.24 48.02
C GLY A 32 24.60 3.54 48.75
N SER A 33 24.42 4.66 48.04
CA SER A 33 24.04 5.94 48.65
C SER A 33 22.52 6.07 48.78
N ALA A 34 22.03 6.29 50.00
CA ALA A 34 20.63 6.59 50.30
C ALA A 34 20.21 7.93 49.69
N ILE A 35 19.13 7.94 48.90
CA ILE A 35 18.52 9.17 48.39
C ILE A 35 17.56 9.69 49.48
N SER A 36 18.01 10.68 50.25
CA SER A 36 17.12 11.46 51.11
C SER A 36 16.24 12.35 50.24
N VAL A 37 14.97 11.97 50.09
CA VAL A 37 13.96 12.79 49.41
C VAL A 37 13.57 13.93 50.35
N THR A 38 14.20 15.09 50.19
CA THR A 38 13.77 16.34 50.84
C THR A 38 12.55 16.91 50.10
N THR A 39 11.37 16.75 50.70
CA THR A 39 10.13 17.41 50.31
C THR A 39 10.21 18.89 50.66
N THR A 40 10.40 19.75 49.65
CA THR A 40 10.26 21.21 49.81
C THR A 40 8.79 21.63 49.70
N PRO A 41 8.25 22.46 50.63
CA PRO A 41 6.90 22.99 50.52
C PRO A 41 6.88 24.14 49.51
N ARG A 42 6.41 23.86 48.28
CA ARG A 42 6.18 24.89 47.26
C ARG A 42 4.76 25.44 47.37
N GLY A 43 4.67 26.59 48.05
CA GLY A 43 3.81 27.74 47.75
C GLY A 43 2.44 27.53 47.10
N GLY A 44 1.40 27.46 47.92
CA GLY A 44 0.47 28.58 48.19
C GLY A 44 0.05 29.59 47.11
N TRP A 45 -0.01 29.23 45.82
CA TRP A 45 -0.49 30.15 44.76
C TRP A 45 -1.70 29.65 43.96
N SER A 46 -2.16 28.41 44.16
CA SER A 46 -3.28 27.86 43.36
C SER A 46 -4.68 28.20 43.87
N LEU A 47 -4.84 28.82 45.05
CA LEU A 47 -6.17 29.08 45.61
C LEU A 47 -6.77 30.45 45.21
N MET A 48 -5.98 31.35 44.60
CA MET A 48 -6.46 32.66 44.14
C MET A 48 -6.98 32.68 42.69
N ILE A 49 -6.67 31.68 41.87
CA ILE A 49 -7.14 31.63 40.47
C ILE A 49 -8.54 31.00 40.36
N VAL A 50 -8.93 30.15 41.31
CA VAL A 50 -10.27 29.53 41.33
C VAL A 50 -11.35 30.52 41.82
N LEU A 51 -10.98 31.52 42.62
CA LEU A 51 -11.93 32.53 43.13
C LEU A 51 -12.20 33.68 42.13
N ALA A 52 -11.28 33.94 41.21
CA ALA A 52 -11.46 34.99 40.18
C ALA A 52 -12.38 34.56 39.01
N MET A 53 -12.61 33.26 38.80
CA MET A 53 -13.56 32.76 37.79
C MET A 53 -15.01 32.70 38.28
N LEU A 54 -15.27 32.92 39.57
CA LEU A 54 -16.62 32.89 40.15
C LEU A 54 -17.32 34.26 40.19
N LEU A 55 -16.65 35.35 39.79
CA LEU A 55 -17.18 36.72 39.93
C LEU A 55 -17.23 37.52 38.61
N GLY A 56 -16.88 36.93 37.47
CA GLY A 56 -16.78 37.65 36.19
C GLY A 56 -17.78 37.17 35.14
N GLY A 57 -18.90 37.88 34.99
CA GLY A 57 -19.61 37.97 33.71
C GLY A 57 -20.90 37.16 33.57
N THR A 58 -21.99 37.66 34.16
CA THR A 58 -23.34 37.35 33.68
C THR A 58 -23.57 38.05 32.34
N THR A 59 -23.02 37.52 31.25
CA THR A 59 -23.50 37.87 29.91
C THR A 59 -24.85 37.20 29.74
N SER A 60 -25.92 37.99 29.89
CA SER A 60 -27.29 37.60 29.58
C SER A 60 -27.39 37.24 28.10
N VAL A 61 -27.15 35.97 27.78
CA VAL A 61 -27.55 35.38 26.50
C VAL A 61 -29.08 35.40 26.51
N ARG A 62 -29.65 36.36 25.79
CA ARG A 62 -31.07 36.42 25.50
C ARG A 62 -31.40 35.16 24.72
N ALA A 63 -31.90 34.15 25.42
CA ALA A 63 -32.45 32.95 24.82
C ALA A 63 -33.60 33.39 23.92
N ALA A 64 -33.33 33.49 22.62
CA ALA A 64 -34.36 33.56 21.61
C ALA A 64 -35.15 32.26 21.75
N ALA A 65 -36.39 32.37 22.25
CA ALA A 65 -37.31 31.25 22.31
C ALA A 65 -37.48 30.72 20.89
N VAL A 66 -36.81 29.60 20.60
CA VAL A 66 -36.97 28.86 19.36
C VAL A 66 -38.38 28.29 19.38
N GLN A 67 -39.28 28.92 18.64
CA GLN A 67 -40.61 28.40 18.40
C GLN A 67 -40.47 27.11 17.58
N SER A 68 -40.56 25.97 18.25
CA SER A 68 -40.64 24.65 17.64
C SER A 68 -42.05 24.43 17.07
N GLY A 69 -42.36 25.15 15.99
CA GLY A 69 -43.47 24.80 15.11
C GLY A 69 -43.00 23.79 14.05
N PRO A 70 -43.92 23.02 13.43
CA PRO A 70 -43.59 22.21 12.27
C PRO A 70 -43.03 23.13 11.17
N MET A 71 -41.72 23.04 10.92
CA MET A 71 -41.02 23.84 9.92
C MET A 71 -41.47 23.41 8.53
N ASP A 72 -42.09 24.33 7.80
CA ASP A 72 -42.44 24.16 6.40
C ASP A 72 -41.15 24.02 5.56
N GLY A 73 -41.13 23.11 4.60
CA GLY A 73 -39.93 22.79 3.82
C GLY A 73 -39.33 24.00 3.09
N SER A 74 -40.17 24.99 2.77
CA SER A 74 -39.77 26.26 2.17
C SER A 74 -38.86 27.11 3.06
N GLN A 75 -38.98 26.99 4.40
CA GLN A 75 -38.16 27.74 5.35
C GLN A 75 -36.75 27.17 5.47
N ILE A 76 -36.57 25.86 5.24
CA ILE A 76 -35.25 25.21 5.28
C ILE A 76 -34.40 25.68 4.11
N ASP A 77 -34.98 25.78 2.92
CA ASP A 77 -34.28 26.27 1.73
C ASP A 77 -33.88 27.74 1.87
N GLN A 78 -34.75 28.57 2.46
CA GLN A 78 -34.49 30.00 2.66
C GLN A 78 -33.37 30.25 3.69
N VAL A 79 -33.33 29.46 4.77
CA VAL A 79 -32.22 29.52 5.74
C VAL A 79 -30.93 28.99 5.12
N GLY A 80 -31.00 27.96 4.27
CA GLY A 80 -29.85 27.45 3.53
C GLY A 80 -29.24 28.50 2.59
N GLU A 81 -30.08 29.21 1.83
CA GLU A 81 -29.65 30.30 0.94
C GLU A 81 -29.06 31.48 1.73
N GLN A 82 -29.66 31.82 2.88
CA GLN A 82 -29.19 32.91 3.73
C GLN A 82 -27.83 32.61 4.37
N VAL A 83 -27.60 31.36 4.80
CA VAL A 83 -26.31 30.93 5.35
C VAL A 83 -25.24 30.90 4.26
N MET A 84 -25.57 30.40 3.05
CA MET A 84 -24.62 30.38 1.92
C MET A 84 -24.26 31.78 1.41
N ASN A 85 -25.17 32.75 1.52
CA ASN A 85 -24.91 34.14 1.12
C ASN A 85 -24.31 35.01 2.24
N SER A 86 -24.14 34.48 3.46
CA SER A 86 -23.53 35.23 4.55
C SER A 86 -22.04 35.51 4.26
N ASN A 87 -21.59 36.73 4.59
CA ASN A 87 -20.24 37.23 4.25
C ASN A 87 -19.11 36.39 4.87
N GLU A 88 -19.41 35.59 5.90
CA GLU A 88 -18.44 34.73 6.58
C GLU A 88 -17.93 33.61 5.66
N PHE A 89 -18.79 32.99 4.85
CA PHE A 89 -18.38 31.91 3.94
C PHE A 89 -17.63 32.38 2.70
N ARG A 90 -17.83 33.63 2.26
CA ARG A 90 -17.07 34.20 1.13
C ARG A 90 -15.59 34.42 1.47
N SER A 91 -15.26 34.67 2.73
CA SER A 91 -13.89 34.91 3.16
C SER A 91 -13.03 33.63 3.19
N VAL A 92 -13.62 32.48 3.53
CA VAL A 92 -12.94 31.18 3.62
C VAL A 92 -12.57 30.62 2.23
N ARG A 93 -13.38 30.91 1.20
CA ARG A 93 -13.12 30.42 -0.17
C ARG A 93 -11.91 31.09 -0.83
N ARG A 94 -11.59 32.33 -0.45
CA ARG A 94 -10.43 33.08 -0.98
C ARG A 94 -9.11 32.59 -0.39
N THR A 95 -9.08 32.26 0.90
CA THR A 95 -7.84 31.86 1.59
C THR A 95 -7.36 30.46 1.22
N VAL A 96 -8.24 29.59 0.71
CA VAL A 96 -7.88 28.22 0.30
C VAL A 96 -7.33 28.18 -1.14
N LEU A 97 -7.68 29.15 -2.00
CA LEU A 97 -7.19 29.21 -3.38
C LEU A 97 -5.84 29.91 -3.52
N GLU A 98 -5.47 30.83 -2.60
CA GLU A 98 -4.18 31.56 -2.68
C GLU A 98 -2.99 30.83 -2.03
N LYS A 99 -3.20 29.66 -1.40
CA LYS A 99 -2.15 28.92 -0.68
C LYS A 99 -1.74 27.58 -1.30
N SER A 100 -2.15 27.28 -2.52
CA SER A 100 -1.59 26.13 -3.25
C SER A 100 -0.29 26.58 -3.93
N PRO A 101 0.91 26.21 -3.43
CA PRO A 101 2.14 26.50 -4.15
C PRO A 101 2.03 25.83 -5.53
N GLU A 102 2.16 26.65 -6.57
CA GLU A 102 2.32 26.20 -7.95
C GLU A 102 3.61 25.39 -7.99
N SER A 103 3.46 24.07 -7.84
CA SER A 103 4.57 23.15 -7.79
C SER A 103 5.10 23.02 -9.22
N ASP A 104 6.19 23.73 -9.45
CA ASP A 104 7.07 23.66 -10.61
C ASP A 104 7.78 22.28 -10.61
N VAL A 105 7.00 21.20 -10.73
CA VAL A 105 7.48 19.82 -10.78
C VAL A 105 8.01 19.57 -12.19
N ASP A 106 9.27 19.98 -12.37
CA ASP A 106 10.32 19.26 -13.05
C ASP A 106 9.96 18.54 -14.36
N LYS A 107 9.85 19.34 -15.43
CA LYS A 107 10.15 18.88 -16.79
C LYS A 107 11.67 18.75 -17.05
N GLY A 108 12.52 19.12 -16.08
CA GLY A 108 13.97 19.27 -16.28
C GLY A 108 14.76 17.95 -16.31
N PHE A 109 14.52 17.04 -15.36
CA PHE A 109 15.36 15.84 -15.23
C PHE A 109 14.85 14.65 -16.06
N LEU A 110 13.56 14.31 -15.95
CA LEU A 110 12.96 13.17 -16.67
C LEU A 110 12.89 13.41 -18.18
N GLY A 111 12.58 14.64 -18.61
CA GLY A 111 12.58 15.01 -20.02
C GLY A 111 13.97 14.90 -20.66
N SER A 112 15.00 15.33 -19.93
CA SER A 112 16.40 15.22 -20.37
C SER A 112 16.90 13.77 -20.38
N ALA A 113 16.51 12.95 -19.40
CA ALA A 113 16.87 11.54 -19.33
C ALA A 113 16.19 10.70 -20.44
N LEU A 114 14.91 10.96 -20.74
CA LEU A 114 14.17 10.29 -21.81
C LEU A 114 14.71 10.64 -23.21
N ARG A 115 15.12 11.91 -23.41
CA ARG A 115 15.68 12.36 -24.68
C ARG A 115 17.06 11.76 -24.92
N TRP A 116 17.92 11.75 -23.89
CA TRP A 116 19.23 11.09 -23.93
C TRP A 116 19.13 9.57 -24.17
N LEU A 117 18.13 8.91 -23.56
CA LEU A 117 17.88 7.48 -23.75
C LEU A 117 17.36 7.19 -25.17
N GLY A 118 16.50 8.04 -25.72
CA GLY A 118 16.02 7.93 -27.09
C GLY A 118 17.15 8.02 -28.12
N ASP A 119 18.05 8.98 -27.94
CA ASP A 119 19.21 9.16 -28.83
C ASP A 119 20.16 7.95 -28.78
N ARG A 120 20.43 7.40 -27.59
CA ARG A 120 21.28 6.20 -27.43
C ARG A 120 20.66 4.92 -27.96
N ILE A 121 19.34 4.78 -27.87
CA ILE A 121 18.62 3.62 -28.43
C ILE A 121 18.66 3.67 -29.96
N GLY A 122 18.49 4.86 -30.56
CA GLY A 122 18.57 5.05 -32.01
C GLY A 122 19.90 4.57 -32.61
N ASP A 123 21.02 4.92 -31.98
CA ASP A 123 22.36 4.51 -32.44
C ASP A 123 22.58 2.99 -32.39
N VAL A 124 22.09 2.34 -31.32
CA VAL A 124 22.21 0.89 -31.15
C VAL A 124 21.33 0.14 -32.14
N PHE A 125 20.08 0.57 -32.36
CA PHE A 125 19.21 -0.02 -33.37
C PHE A 125 19.73 0.22 -34.79
N GLY A 126 20.36 1.37 -35.06
CA GLY A 126 21.03 1.65 -36.33
C GLY A 126 22.21 0.71 -36.58
N ALA A 127 23.07 0.47 -35.57
CA ALA A 127 24.18 -0.47 -35.66
C ALA A 127 23.70 -1.93 -35.86
N ILE A 128 22.66 -2.33 -35.12
CA ILE A 128 22.03 -3.65 -35.26
C ILE A 128 21.38 -3.81 -36.65
N GLY A 129 20.69 -2.78 -37.13
CA GLY A 129 20.09 -2.76 -38.47
C GLY A 129 21.12 -2.84 -39.59
N ASN A 130 22.25 -2.14 -39.47
CA ASN A 130 23.35 -2.25 -40.43
C ASN A 130 24.00 -3.64 -40.41
N PHE A 131 24.15 -4.24 -39.23
CA PHE A 131 24.63 -5.61 -39.08
C PHE A 131 23.68 -6.61 -39.75
N PHE A 132 22.36 -6.53 -39.51
CA PHE A 132 21.39 -7.39 -40.18
C PHE A 132 21.32 -7.13 -41.68
N ARG A 133 21.38 -5.88 -42.13
CA ARG A 133 21.41 -5.55 -43.56
C ARG A 133 22.64 -6.13 -44.24
N TRP A 134 23.82 -6.06 -43.61
CA TRP A 134 25.03 -6.73 -44.09
C TRP A 134 24.84 -8.25 -44.10
N LEU A 135 24.37 -8.83 -43.00
CA LEU A 135 24.14 -10.27 -42.82
C LEU A 135 23.18 -10.84 -43.88
N PHE A 136 22.10 -10.12 -44.21
CA PHE A 136 21.12 -10.54 -45.20
C PHE A 136 21.44 -10.08 -46.63
N SER A 137 22.31 -9.08 -46.82
CA SER A 137 22.78 -8.67 -48.16
C SER A 137 23.56 -9.77 -48.87
N GLY A 138 24.24 -10.66 -48.12
CA GLY A 138 24.84 -11.87 -48.67
C GLY A 138 23.81 -12.90 -49.17
N PHE A 139 22.56 -12.83 -48.72
CA PHE A 139 21.48 -13.76 -49.08
C PHE A 139 20.59 -13.26 -50.23
N SER A 140 20.71 -11.98 -50.61
CA SER A 140 19.79 -11.31 -51.55
C SER A 140 20.53 -10.37 -52.53
N GLY A 141 21.60 -10.87 -53.15
CA GLY A 141 22.37 -10.12 -54.14
C GLY A 141 21.51 -9.67 -55.35
N PRO A 142 21.73 -8.45 -55.87
CA PRO A 142 21.02 -7.94 -57.04
C PRO A 142 21.43 -8.71 -58.30
N LYS A 143 20.43 -9.12 -59.09
CA LYS A 143 20.65 -9.60 -60.46
C LYS A 143 21.26 -8.43 -61.26
N PRO A 144 22.49 -8.55 -61.81
CA PRO A 144 23.05 -7.49 -62.64
C PRO A 144 22.17 -7.28 -63.87
N ALA A 145 21.88 -6.02 -64.17
CA ALA A 145 21.09 -5.60 -65.31
C ALA A 145 21.77 -6.07 -66.62
N ARG A 146 20.95 -6.71 -67.46
CA ARG A 146 21.28 -7.20 -68.80
C ARG A 146 22.06 -6.17 -69.62
N THR A 147 23.27 -6.54 -70.04
CA THR A 147 23.91 -6.00 -71.25
C THR A 147 23.44 -6.84 -72.45
N PRO A 148 23.03 -6.24 -73.58
CA PRO A 148 22.50 -7.01 -74.71
C PRO A 148 23.62 -7.63 -75.58
N ALA A 149 23.41 -8.91 -75.88
CA ALA A 149 23.83 -9.67 -77.08
C ALA A 149 25.33 -9.78 -77.41
N GLN A 150 25.97 -10.83 -76.89
CA GLN A 150 26.98 -11.62 -77.62
C GLN A 150 26.60 -13.11 -77.55
N PRO A 151 26.57 -13.84 -78.68
CA PRO A 151 26.43 -15.29 -78.69
C PRO A 151 27.81 -15.96 -78.82
N ALA A 152 28.30 -16.60 -77.75
CA ALA A 152 29.10 -17.83 -77.79
C ALA A 152 29.68 -18.15 -76.41
N ASN A 153 29.47 -19.41 -76.00
CA ASN A 153 30.14 -20.15 -74.93
C ASN A 153 29.91 -19.70 -73.48
N LEU A 154 28.85 -20.27 -72.90
CA LEU A 154 28.59 -20.31 -71.47
C LEU A 154 29.60 -21.27 -70.76
N PRO A 155 30.48 -20.78 -69.87
CA PRO A 155 30.73 -21.52 -68.65
C PRO A 155 29.49 -21.34 -67.77
N SER A 156 28.76 -22.42 -67.59
CA SER A 156 27.71 -22.53 -66.58
C SER A 156 28.29 -22.05 -65.25
N GLY A 157 27.69 -20.99 -64.69
CA GLY A 157 27.88 -20.60 -63.30
C GLY A 157 27.32 -21.69 -62.41
N ASN A 158 28.09 -22.76 -62.32
CA ASN A 158 27.92 -23.87 -61.42
C ASN A 158 27.91 -23.25 -60.02
N TRP A 159 26.74 -23.28 -59.37
CA TRP A 159 26.67 -23.19 -57.92
C TRP A 159 27.29 -24.49 -57.42
N ASP A 160 28.61 -24.58 -57.57
CA ASP A 160 29.40 -25.71 -57.16
C ASP A 160 29.36 -25.65 -55.63
N TRP A 161 28.37 -26.37 -55.09
CA TRP A 161 28.39 -26.87 -53.74
C TRP A 161 29.61 -27.77 -53.62
N ASN A 162 30.79 -27.16 -53.59
CA ASN A 162 32.04 -27.82 -53.32
C ASN A 162 32.01 -28.20 -51.84
N PHE A 163 31.24 -29.25 -51.55
CA PHE A 163 31.27 -30.11 -50.37
C PHE A 163 32.61 -30.87 -50.28
N GLY A 164 33.69 -30.34 -50.86
CA GLY A 164 35.04 -30.68 -50.45
C GLY A 164 35.23 -30.33 -48.98
N LEU A 165 36.24 -30.91 -48.32
CA LEU A 165 36.53 -30.79 -46.89
C LEU A 165 36.43 -29.37 -46.28
N GLY A 166 36.54 -28.28 -47.07
CA GLY A 166 36.29 -26.91 -46.63
C GLY A 166 34.80 -26.51 -46.47
N GLY A 167 33.87 -27.16 -47.17
CA GLY A 167 32.43 -26.95 -47.02
C GLY A 167 31.89 -27.45 -45.68
N LEU A 168 32.46 -28.53 -45.13
CA LEU A 168 32.12 -29.01 -43.79
C LEU A 168 32.46 -27.96 -42.73
N ALA A 169 33.60 -27.27 -42.84
CA ALA A 169 33.99 -26.21 -41.90
C ALA A 169 32.97 -25.06 -41.86
N ASN A 170 32.45 -24.63 -43.02
CA ASN A 170 31.42 -23.61 -43.07
C ASN A 170 30.08 -24.07 -42.49
N VAL A 171 29.72 -25.34 -42.66
CA VAL A 171 28.51 -25.92 -42.04
C VAL A 171 28.63 -25.92 -40.51
N PHE A 172 29.81 -26.24 -39.95
CA PHE A 172 30.04 -26.17 -38.50
C PHE A 172 29.94 -24.73 -37.97
N VAL A 173 30.51 -23.75 -38.68
CA VAL A 173 30.41 -22.33 -38.27
C VAL A 173 28.96 -21.85 -38.26
N ILE A 174 28.19 -22.17 -39.29
CA ILE A 174 26.76 -21.83 -39.35
C ILE A 174 25.99 -22.52 -38.23
N ALA A 175 26.24 -23.81 -37.97
CA ALA A 175 25.61 -24.55 -36.88
C ALA A 175 25.89 -23.92 -35.50
N VAL A 176 27.13 -23.51 -35.24
CA VAL A 176 27.52 -22.84 -33.98
C VAL A 176 26.79 -21.49 -33.83
N ILE A 177 26.71 -20.69 -34.90
CA ILE A 177 25.98 -19.42 -34.87
C ILE A 177 24.49 -19.64 -34.55
N VAL A 178 23.85 -20.64 -35.17
CA VAL A 178 22.44 -20.97 -34.89
C VAL A 178 22.24 -21.37 -33.42
N VAL A 179 23.14 -22.17 -32.85
CA VAL A 179 23.09 -22.56 -31.43
C VAL A 179 23.22 -21.34 -30.51
N ILE A 180 24.17 -20.45 -30.78
CA ILE A 180 24.36 -19.22 -29.98
C ILE A 180 23.12 -18.34 -30.02
N VAL A 181 22.51 -18.15 -31.20
CA VAL A 181 21.27 -17.38 -31.35
C VAL A 181 20.12 -18.03 -30.59
N MET A 182 20.01 -19.36 -30.63
CA MET A 182 18.98 -20.10 -29.89
C MET A 182 19.13 -19.91 -28.36
N VAL A 183 20.37 -20.00 -27.85
CA VAL A 183 20.66 -19.75 -26.42
C VAL A 183 20.32 -18.31 -26.02
N LEU A 184 20.66 -17.32 -26.84
CA LEU A 184 20.32 -15.91 -26.56
C LEU A 184 18.79 -15.69 -26.51
N ILE A 185 18.03 -16.34 -27.41
CA ILE A 185 16.57 -16.28 -27.39
C ILE A 185 16.00 -16.89 -26.10
N VAL A 186 16.55 -18.02 -25.64
CA VAL A 186 16.13 -18.66 -24.38
C VAL A 186 16.44 -17.78 -23.17
N ILE A 187 17.63 -17.17 -23.11
CA ILE A 187 18.00 -16.24 -22.02
C ILE A 187 17.07 -15.02 -22.04
N ALA A 188 16.81 -14.43 -23.20
CA ALA A 188 15.88 -13.31 -23.34
C ALA A 188 14.46 -13.71 -22.90
N ALA A 189 13.98 -14.89 -23.30
CA ALA A 189 12.67 -15.41 -22.89
C ALA A 189 12.60 -15.68 -21.38
N MET A 190 13.67 -16.21 -20.76
CA MET A 190 13.76 -16.38 -19.31
C MET A 190 13.73 -15.03 -18.58
N ILE A 191 14.45 -14.03 -19.09
CA ILE A 191 14.43 -12.68 -18.53
C ILE A 191 13.02 -12.12 -18.64
N VAL A 192 12.39 -12.10 -19.82
CA VAL A 192 11.02 -11.58 -20.01
C VAL A 192 10.03 -12.30 -19.09
N LYS A 193 10.07 -13.64 -19.02
CA LYS A 193 9.17 -14.42 -18.15
C LYS A 193 9.40 -14.15 -16.65
N SER A 194 10.66 -13.94 -16.24
CA SER A 194 10.99 -13.56 -14.85
C SER A 194 10.57 -12.12 -14.53
N THR A 195 10.63 -11.23 -15.53
CA THR A 195 10.25 -9.83 -15.36
C THR A 195 8.74 -9.68 -15.39
N ASP A 196 8.00 -10.49 -16.15
CA ASP A 196 6.53 -10.48 -16.18
C ASP A 196 5.92 -10.98 -14.87
N ALA A 197 6.53 -11.99 -14.23
CA ALA A 197 6.14 -12.40 -12.88
C ALA A 197 6.34 -11.26 -11.85
N LYS A 198 7.35 -10.41 -12.07
CA LYS A 198 7.68 -9.27 -11.20
C LYS A 198 6.92 -7.98 -11.56
N LYS A 199 6.58 -7.79 -12.84
CA LYS A 199 5.81 -6.66 -13.39
C LYS A 199 4.34 -6.80 -13.09
N ARG A 200 3.75 -8.01 -13.13
CA ARG A 200 2.38 -8.22 -12.61
C ARG A 200 2.26 -7.82 -11.15
N ASN A 201 3.31 -8.03 -10.35
CA ASN A 201 3.36 -7.56 -8.96
C ASN A 201 3.57 -6.04 -8.83
N ARG A 202 4.16 -5.35 -9.82
CA ARG A 202 4.42 -3.90 -9.78
C ARG A 202 3.34 -3.05 -10.43
N GLU A 203 2.75 -3.52 -11.52
CA GLU A 203 1.61 -2.88 -12.19
C GLU A 203 0.34 -3.08 -11.36
N GLY A 204 0.22 -4.20 -10.62
CA GLY A 204 -0.71 -4.33 -9.51
C GLY A 204 -0.52 -3.22 -8.47
N LEU A 205 0.71 -2.92 -8.02
CA LEU A 205 0.94 -1.90 -6.98
C LEU A 205 0.56 -0.45 -7.36
N LEU A 206 0.48 -0.11 -8.65
CA LEU A 206 0.11 1.24 -9.12
C LEU A 206 -1.35 1.31 -9.59
N SER A 207 -1.85 0.27 -10.26
CA SER A 207 -3.28 0.18 -10.64
C SER A 207 -4.17 -0.04 -9.41
N ASP A 208 -3.69 -0.75 -8.39
CA ASP A 208 -4.41 -0.98 -7.14
C ASP A 208 -4.56 0.34 -6.37
N SER A 209 -3.59 1.28 -6.41
CA SER A 209 -3.74 2.59 -5.74
C SER A 209 -4.92 3.44 -6.24
N GLU A 210 -5.30 3.29 -7.51
CA GLU A 210 -6.40 4.06 -8.10
C GLU A 210 -7.76 3.39 -7.83
N ASP A 211 -7.81 2.05 -7.82
CA ASP A 211 -9.01 1.29 -7.41
C ASP A 211 -9.22 1.29 -5.87
N ILE A 212 -8.13 1.46 -5.12
CA ILE A 212 -8.10 1.61 -3.66
C ILE A 212 -8.83 2.86 -3.19
N LEU A 213 -8.89 3.92 -4.00
CA LEU A 213 -9.62 5.14 -3.67
C LEU A 213 -11.11 5.06 -4.03
N SER A 214 -11.49 4.23 -5.00
CA SER A 214 -12.90 3.94 -5.32
C SER A 214 -13.56 3.07 -4.25
N ASP A 215 -12.84 2.09 -3.66
CA ASP A 215 -13.42 1.21 -2.64
C ASP A 215 -13.55 1.85 -1.24
N VAL A 216 -12.89 2.99 -0.99
CA VAL A 216 -13.04 3.78 0.26
C VAL A 216 -14.43 4.42 0.40
N THR A 217 -15.26 4.32 -0.63
CA THR A 217 -16.64 4.83 -0.59
C THR A 217 -17.53 4.03 0.37
N THR A 218 -17.21 2.75 0.59
CA THR A 218 -17.98 1.88 1.49
C THR A 218 -17.50 2.09 2.94
N PRO A 219 -18.39 2.48 3.88
CA PRO A 219 -18.01 2.64 5.28
C PRO A 219 -17.53 1.31 5.88
N PRO A 220 -16.44 1.31 6.68
CA PRO A 220 -15.85 0.08 7.21
C PRO A 220 -16.83 -0.68 8.14
N GLY A 221 -17.80 -0.01 8.75
CA GLY A 221 -18.80 -0.63 9.62
C GLY A 221 -19.84 -1.53 8.94
N GLU A 222 -19.90 -1.61 7.61
CA GLU A 222 -20.92 -2.43 6.91
C GLU A 222 -20.68 -3.94 7.03
N LEU A 223 -19.43 -4.38 7.01
CA LEU A 223 -19.07 -5.80 7.13
C LEU A 223 -18.71 -6.15 8.57
N ALA A 224 -18.65 -7.44 8.89
CA ALA A 224 -18.14 -7.89 10.19
C ALA A 224 -16.60 -7.94 10.18
N ALA A 225 -15.98 -7.72 11.33
CA ALA A 225 -14.52 -7.82 11.50
C ALA A 225 -13.97 -9.19 11.04
N SER A 226 -14.72 -10.28 11.28
CA SER A 226 -14.39 -11.64 10.84
C SER A 226 -14.39 -11.81 9.31
N THR A 227 -15.21 -11.03 8.60
CA THR A 227 -15.22 -11.03 7.12
C THR A 227 -13.94 -10.41 6.57
N TYR A 228 -13.50 -9.30 7.15
CA TYR A 228 -12.22 -8.67 6.81
C TYR A 228 -11.03 -9.57 7.15
N GLU A 229 -11.06 -10.25 8.29
CA GLU A 229 -10.04 -11.23 8.66
C GLU A 229 -9.91 -12.36 7.63
N SER A 230 -11.05 -12.95 7.22
CA SER A 230 -11.09 -14.02 6.22
C SER A 230 -10.48 -13.56 4.88
N ARG A 231 -10.80 -12.33 4.44
CA ARG A 231 -10.22 -11.72 3.23
C ARG A 231 -8.71 -11.47 3.39
N ALA A 232 -8.28 -11.00 4.55
CA ALA A 232 -6.86 -10.78 4.84
C ALA A 232 -6.07 -12.08 4.71
N ILE A 233 -6.58 -13.19 5.25
CA ILE A 233 -5.97 -14.52 5.13
C ILE A 233 -5.92 -14.97 3.66
N GLN A 234 -7.00 -14.73 2.90
CA GLN A 234 -7.03 -15.03 1.47
C GLN A 234 -5.95 -14.24 0.70
N PHE A 235 -5.81 -12.94 0.94
CA PHE A 235 -4.77 -12.14 0.30
C PHE A 235 -3.37 -12.62 0.69
N ALA A 236 -3.14 -12.94 1.96
CA ALA A 236 -1.87 -13.49 2.43
C ALA A 236 -1.52 -14.83 1.77
N SER A 237 -2.51 -15.69 1.51
CA SER A 237 -2.31 -16.97 0.82
C SER A 237 -1.81 -16.82 -0.63
N THR A 238 -2.13 -15.68 -1.27
CA THR A 238 -1.65 -15.33 -2.62
C THR A 238 -0.32 -14.57 -2.61
N GLY A 239 0.26 -14.34 -1.42
CA GLY A 239 1.47 -13.54 -1.22
C GLY A 239 1.24 -12.02 -1.25
N ASN A 240 -0.01 -11.56 -1.32
CA ASN A 240 -0.33 -10.13 -1.29
C ASN A 240 -0.47 -9.63 0.16
N TYR A 241 0.65 -9.55 0.86
CA TYR A 241 0.68 -9.10 2.26
C TYR A 241 0.29 -7.63 2.44
N ARG A 242 0.44 -6.80 1.39
CA ARG A 242 0.04 -5.37 1.43
C ARG A 242 -1.47 -5.25 1.58
N ALA A 243 -2.23 -5.91 0.71
CA ALA A 243 -3.68 -5.96 0.78
C ALA A 243 -4.16 -6.65 2.07
N ALA A 244 -3.48 -7.73 2.48
CA ALA A 244 -3.81 -8.42 3.72
C ALA A 244 -3.74 -7.53 4.97
N ILE A 245 -2.66 -6.75 5.12
CA ILE A 245 -2.51 -5.81 6.25
C ILE A 245 -3.59 -4.71 6.20
N ARG A 246 -3.95 -4.24 5.01
CA ARG A 246 -5.03 -3.26 4.82
C ARG A 246 -6.38 -3.81 5.27
N GLU A 247 -6.74 -5.03 4.86
CA GLU A 247 -7.99 -5.68 5.28
C GLU A 247 -8.07 -5.82 6.80
N LEU A 248 -6.97 -6.17 7.48
CA LEU A 248 -6.94 -6.21 8.94
C LEU A 248 -7.21 -4.83 9.57
N LEU A 249 -6.62 -3.76 9.02
CA LEU A 249 -6.90 -2.41 9.49
C LEU A 249 -8.36 -2.03 9.31
N LEU A 250 -8.96 -2.36 8.15
CA LEU A 250 -10.39 -2.14 7.89
C LEU A 250 -11.26 -2.94 8.85
N GLY A 251 -10.90 -4.20 9.13
CA GLY A 251 -11.57 -5.02 10.14
C GLY A 251 -11.54 -4.39 11.54
N SER A 252 -10.42 -3.79 11.93
CA SER A 252 -10.34 -3.11 13.24
C SER A 252 -11.19 -1.85 13.25
N MET A 253 -11.20 -1.07 12.16
CA MET A 253 -12.07 0.11 12.04
C MET A 253 -13.56 -0.26 12.06
N SER A 254 -13.92 -1.35 11.36
CA SER A 254 -15.26 -1.92 11.32
C SER A 254 -15.76 -2.29 12.71
N TRP A 255 -14.92 -2.99 13.49
CA TRP A 255 -15.22 -3.34 14.87
C TRP A 255 -15.48 -2.10 15.73
N ILE A 256 -14.60 -1.10 15.65
CA ILE A 256 -14.71 0.15 16.43
C ILE A 256 -16.02 0.89 16.11
N GLU A 257 -16.41 0.92 14.83
CA GLU A 257 -17.65 1.55 14.38
C GLU A 257 -18.88 0.79 14.85
N ARG A 258 -18.90 -0.54 14.70
CA ARG A 258 -20.02 -1.38 15.15
C ARG A 258 -20.20 -1.40 16.66
N ALA A 259 -19.11 -1.25 17.42
CA ALA A 259 -19.14 -1.05 18.87
C ALA A 259 -19.69 0.33 19.28
N GLY A 260 -20.03 1.20 18.32
CA GLY A 260 -20.59 2.53 18.57
C GLY A 260 -19.59 3.53 19.17
N LEU A 261 -18.28 3.23 19.12
CA LEU A 261 -17.25 4.08 19.72
C LEU A 261 -16.97 5.33 18.88
N ILE A 262 -17.13 5.22 17.57
CA ILE A 262 -17.03 6.33 16.62
C ILE A 262 -17.90 6.02 15.40
N ARG A 263 -18.46 7.06 14.76
CA ARG A 263 -19.20 6.91 13.50
C ARG A 263 -18.29 7.33 12.35
N TYR A 264 -18.22 6.54 11.28
CA TYR A 264 -17.43 6.89 10.11
C TYR A 264 -17.88 8.23 9.51
N ARG A 265 -16.89 9.07 9.15
CA ARG A 265 -17.06 10.32 8.41
C ARG A 265 -15.84 10.51 7.52
N LYS A 266 -16.05 11.09 6.33
CA LYS A 266 -14.95 11.45 5.43
C LYS A 266 -13.98 12.41 6.15
N GLY A 267 -12.70 12.07 6.14
CA GLY A 267 -11.65 12.85 6.81
C GLY A 267 -11.26 12.36 8.21
N LEU A 268 -11.86 11.27 8.72
CA LEU A 268 -11.32 10.59 9.90
C LEU A 268 -9.91 10.08 9.62
N THR A 269 -9.02 10.22 10.60
CA THR A 269 -7.64 9.72 10.53
C THR A 269 -7.47 8.47 11.39
N ASN A 270 -6.40 7.70 11.14
CA ASN A 270 -6.03 6.56 12.01
C ASN A 270 -5.90 6.97 13.49
N ARG A 271 -5.44 8.20 13.74
CA ARG A 271 -5.31 8.76 15.09
C ARG A 271 -6.68 8.92 15.79
N ASP A 272 -7.74 9.22 15.05
CA ASP A 272 -9.07 9.40 15.62
C ASP A 272 -9.68 8.06 16.04
N TYR A 273 -9.48 7.01 15.24
CA TYR A 273 -9.80 5.63 15.63
C TYR A 273 -8.98 5.17 16.84
N ALA A 274 -7.68 5.43 16.89
CA ALA A 274 -6.86 5.11 18.06
C ALA A 274 -7.33 5.85 19.33
N ARG A 275 -7.84 7.09 19.18
CA ARG A 275 -8.38 7.88 20.29
C ARG A 275 -9.71 7.30 20.80
N SER A 276 -10.59 6.79 19.93
CA SER A 276 -11.89 6.25 20.34
C SER A 276 -11.75 4.98 21.18
N VAL A 277 -10.71 4.17 20.94
CA VAL A 277 -10.40 2.97 21.74
C VAL A 277 -9.46 3.23 22.92
N TRP A 278 -9.12 4.49 23.25
CA TRP A 278 -8.14 4.81 24.31
C TRP A 278 -8.38 4.11 25.65
N ARG A 279 -9.65 3.96 26.06
CA ARG A 279 -10.02 3.32 27.34
C ARG A 279 -9.95 1.79 27.32
N ARG A 280 -9.80 1.16 26.15
CA ARG A 280 -9.74 -0.29 25.97
C ARG A 280 -8.32 -0.67 25.57
N GLY A 281 -7.47 -0.95 26.56
CA GLY A 281 -6.02 -1.17 26.39
C GLY A 281 -5.67 -2.16 25.28
N ASP A 282 -6.23 -3.37 25.35
CA ASP A 282 -5.93 -4.45 24.40
C ASP A 282 -6.39 -4.09 22.97
N LYS A 283 -7.60 -3.51 22.85
CA LYS A 283 -8.16 -3.07 21.56
C LYS A 283 -7.32 -1.95 20.94
N ARG A 284 -6.83 -1.03 21.77
CA ARG A 284 -5.95 0.06 21.36
C ARG A 284 -4.60 -0.47 20.87
N GLU A 285 -4.00 -1.41 21.59
CA GLU A 285 -2.72 -2.01 21.20
C GLU A 285 -2.85 -2.77 19.88
N GLY A 286 -3.88 -3.63 19.74
CA GLY A 286 -4.15 -4.35 18.50
C GLY A 286 -4.38 -3.43 17.30
N TYR A 287 -5.12 -2.33 17.50
CA TYR A 287 -5.33 -1.31 16.46
C TYR A 287 -4.03 -0.61 16.08
N LEU A 288 -3.25 -0.14 17.07
CA LEU A 288 -2.02 0.62 16.82
C LEU A 288 -0.95 -0.21 16.11
N THR A 289 -0.80 -1.49 16.48
CA THR A 289 0.12 -2.40 15.79
C THR A 289 -0.25 -2.52 14.31
N THR A 290 -1.53 -2.75 14.01
CA THR A 290 -2.02 -2.90 12.64
C THR A 290 -1.89 -1.59 11.85
N ALA A 291 -2.26 -0.45 12.44
CA ALA A 291 -2.16 0.87 11.81
C ALA A 291 -0.71 1.26 11.52
N MET A 292 0.22 0.99 12.44
CA MET A 292 1.64 1.31 12.25
C MET A 292 2.25 0.49 11.11
N GLN A 293 1.95 -0.81 11.02
CA GLN A 293 2.44 -1.65 9.93
C GLN A 293 1.83 -1.23 8.60
N PHE A 294 0.55 -0.87 8.58
CA PHE A 294 -0.09 -0.29 7.40
C PHE A 294 0.64 0.98 6.94
N GLU A 295 0.91 1.93 7.85
CA GLU A 295 1.60 3.18 7.52
C GLU A 295 3.02 2.94 6.97
N LEU A 296 3.76 1.99 7.57
CA LEU A 296 5.09 1.60 7.10
C LEU A 296 5.08 1.01 5.68
N VAL A 297 4.08 0.19 5.35
CA VAL A 297 3.96 -0.45 4.03
C VAL A 297 3.45 0.54 2.98
N TYR A 298 2.40 1.31 3.30
CA TYR A 298 1.74 2.17 2.32
C TYR A 298 2.45 3.51 2.11
N PHE A 299 2.91 4.15 3.18
CA PHE A 299 3.58 5.44 3.11
C PHE A 299 5.11 5.32 3.27
N GLY A 300 5.57 4.36 4.06
CA GLY A 300 7.00 4.17 4.36
C GLY A 300 7.83 3.46 3.29
N ARG A 301 7.23 3.08 2.15
CA ARG A 301 7.90 2.35 1.04
C ARG A 301 8.60 1.06 1.48
N ARG A 302 8.20 0.44 2.58
CA ARG A 302 8.73 -0.87 3.00
C ARG A 302 8.05 -1.99 2.22
N ASN A 303 8.84 -2.98 1.81
CA ASN A 303 8.28 -4.19 1.21
C ASN A 303 7.51 -4.97 2.29
N PRO A 304 6.25 -5.34 2.04
CA PRO A 304 5.46 -6.09 3.01
C PRO A 304 6.01 -7.52 3.13
N THR A 305 6.17 -8.01 4.36
CA THR A 305 6.68 -9.36 4.63
C THR A 305 5.60 -10.23 5.29
N ALA A 306 5.75 -11.55 5.20
CA ALA A 306 4.89 -12.51 5.87
C ALA A 306 4.91 -12.32 7.41
N GLU A 307 6.07 -11.96 7.97
CA GLU A 307 6.24 -11.68 9.40
C GLU A 307 5.43 -10.45 9.85
N MET A 308 5.43 -9.38 9.04
CA MET A 308 4.62 -8.19 9.32
C MET A 308 3.13 -8.53 9.33
N PHE A 309 2.66 -9.32 8.35
CA PHE A 309 1.28 -9.79 8.31
C PHE A 309 0.93 -10.66 9.52
N ALA A 310 1.78 -11.64 9.86
CA ALA A 310 1.55 -12.52 11.01
C ALA A 310 1.45 -11.72 12.33
N SER A 311 2.33 -10.74 12.53
CA SER A 311 2.29 -9.86 13.70
C SER A 311 0.99 -9.05 13.77
N CYS A 312 0.53 -8.49 12.64
CA CYS A 312 -0.78 -7.82 12.57
C CYS A 312 -1.92 -8.79 12.87
N LEU A 313 -1.92 -9.98 12.27
CA LEU A 313 -2.99 -10.97 12.43
C LEU A 313 -3.11 -11.44 13.88
N THR A 314 -2.00 -11.77 14.54
CA THR A 314 -2.01 -12.15 15.95
C THR A 314 -2.54 -11.03 16.85
N SER A 315 -2.10 -9.79 16.61
CA SER A 315 -2.57 -8.62 17.37
C SER A 315 -4.06 -8.35 17.12
N PHE A 316 -4.50 -8.55 15.88
CA PHE A 316 -5.89 -8.40 15.47
C PHE A 316 -6.78 -9.46 16.13
N GLN A 317 -6.40 -10.74 16.07
CA GLN A 317 -7.18 -11.84 16.64
C GLN A 317 -7.31 -11.72 18.16
N GLY A 318 -6.21 -11.41 18.85
CA GLY A 318 -6.24 -11.18 20.29
C GLY A 318 -7.09 -9.98 20.69
N ALA A 319 -7.19 -8.96 19.83
CA ALA A 319 -7.97 -7.77 20.11
C ALA A 319 -9.42 -7.82 19.60
N PHE A 320 -9.77 -8.43 18.48
CA PHE A 320 -11.06 -8.17 17.82
C PHE A 320 -11.92 -9.42 17.58
N HIS A 321 -11.41 -10.62 17.86
CA HIS A 321 -12.14 -11.87 17.57
C HIS A 321 -13.29 -12.17 18.55
N GLU A 322 -13.28 -11.59 19.75
CA GLU A 322 -14.18 -12.00 20.86
C GLU A 322 -15.65 -11.57 20.72
N GLU A 323 -15.99 -10.67 19.79
CA GLU A 323 -17.31 -10.00 19.80
C GLU A 323 -18.35 -10.63 18.86
N GLU A 324 -18.10 -11.83 18.33
CA GLU A 324 -19.14 -12.62 17.66
C GLU A 324 -20.10 -13.32 18.63
N ALA A 325 -19.92 -13.17 19.95
CA ALA A 325 -20.95 -13.56 20.90
C ALA A 325 -22.21 -12.74 20.61
N PRO A 326 -23.28 -13.35 20.08
CA PRO A 326 -24.47 -12.62 19.70
C PRO A 326 -24.95 -11.90 20.95
N ILE A 327 -25.15 -10.59 20.83
CA ILE A 327 -25.98 -9.83 21.76
C ILE A 327 -27.37 -10.43 21.57
N THR A 328 -27.64 -11.55 22.26
CA THR A 328 -28.96 -12.15 22.35
C THR A 328 -29.86 -11.05 22.88
N ALA A 329 -30.76 -10.62 22.00
CA ALA A 329 -31.71 -9.55 22.21
C ALA A 329 -32.31 -9.64 23.62
N VAL A 330 -32.14 -8.55 24.38
CA VAL A 330 -32.88 -8.26 25.62
C VAL A 330 -34.07 -7.39 25.25
#